data_AF-A0A1Q3WMI8-F1
#
_entry.id   AF-A0A1Q3WMI8-F1
#
_cell.length_a   1.000
_cell.length_b   1.000
_cell.length_c   1.000
_cell.angle_alpha   90.00
_cell.angle_beta   90.00
_cell.angle_gamma   90.00
#
_symmetry.space_group_name_H-M   'P 1'
#
loop_
_entity.id
_entity.type
_entity.pdbx_description
1 polymer ?
#
loop_
_entity_poly.entity_id
_entity_poly.type
_entity_poly.pdbx_seq_one_letter_code
_entity_poly.pdbx_strand_id
1 'polypeptide(L)'
;MVPELQGTPASVDPLTGTMLVSAQWWNSASFDERLFVLLHECGHLEAQGGEFEADRWALDTYAQKGYSLKGAVLAFTHIMPFTTTEQYQRGTALLRQALQLQHSPTGSNR
;
A
#
# COMPACT_ATOMS: atom_id res chain seq x y z
N MET A 1 -6.60 -20.54 16.70
CA MET A 1 -5.29 -19.88 16.86
C MET A 1 -5.23 -18.82 15.78
N VAL A 2 -5.11 -17.54 16.13
CA VAL A 2 -4.96 -16.47 15.13
C VAL A 2 -3.53 -16.55 14.61
N PRO A 3 -3.29 -16.63 13.29
CA PRO A 3 -1.94 -16.69 12.74
C PRO A 3 -1.15 -15.44 13.15
N GLU A 4 0.09 -15.65 13.60
CA GLU A 4 0.99 -14.56 13.94
C GLU A 4 1.58 -13.99 12.64
N LEU A 5 1.29 -12.72 12.34
CA LEU A 5 1.91 -12.01 11.24
C LEU A 5 3.37 -11.74 11.65
N GLN A 6 4.33 -12.25 10.88
CA GLN A 6 5.77 -12.19 11.19
C GLN A 6 6.33 -10.76 11.03
N GLY A 7 5.86 -9.82 11.84
CA GLY A 7 6.28 -8.42 11.80
C GLY A 7 5.67 -7.59 10.66
N THR A 8 4.75 -8.15 9.87
CA THR A 8 4.01 -7.39 8.84
C THR A 8 2.71 -6.82 9.39
N PRO A 9 2.25 -5.64 8.93
CA PRO A 9 0.97 -5.06 9.33
C PRO A 9 -0.25 -5.91 8.95
N ALA A 10 -0.19 -6.56 7.79
CA ALA A 10 -1.22 -7.41 7.25
C ALA A 10 -0.61 -8.51 6.38
N SER A 11 -1.45 -9.45 5.97
CA SER A 11 -1.21 -10.38 4.87
C SER A 11 -2.53 -10.81 4.26
N VAL A 12 -2.50 -11.25 2.99
CA VAL A 12 -3.64 -11.85 2.31
C VAL A 12 -3.33 -13.25 1.82
N ASP A 13 -4.30 -14.16 1.98
CA ASP A 13 -4.28 -15.46 1.31
C ASP A 13 -4.86 -15.31 -0.11
N PRO A 14 -4.07 -15.48 -1.18
CA PRO A 14 -4.53 -15.29 -2.55
C PRO A 14 -5.55 -16.33 -3.01
N LEU A 15 -5.64 -17.49 -2.35
CA LEU A 15 -6.62 -18.54 -2.71
C LEU A 15 -8.01 -18.24 -2.15
N THR A 16 -8.08 -17.68 -0.94
CA THR A 16 -9.35 -17.43 -0.24
C THR A 16 -9.76 -15.97 -0.25
N GLY A 17 -8.85 -15.06 -0.55
CA GLY A 17 -9.03 -13.61 -0.38
C GLY A 17 -9.10 -13.19 1.09
N THR A 18 -8.77 -14.07 2.03
CA THR A 18 -8.83 -13.77 3.46
C THR A 18 -7.65 -12.89 3.85
N MET A 19 -7.94 -11.71 4.39
CA MET A 19 -6.93 -10.80 4.91
C MET A 19 -6.82 -10.90 6.43
N LEU A 20 -5.59 -11.00 6.91
CA LEU A 20 -5.25 -10.96 8.33
C LEU A 20 -4.54 -9.64 8.62
N VAL A 21 -4.86 -9.02 9.75
CA VAL A 21 -4.31 -7.72 10.15
C VAL A 21 -3.84 -7.79 11.59
N SER A 22 -2.67 -7.23 11.87
CA SER A 22 -2.11 -7.16 13.21
C SER A 22 -2.93 -6.21 14.06
N ALA A 23 -3.65 -6.74 15.05
CA ALA A 23 -4.51 -5.93 15.92
C ALA A 23 -3.72 -4.86 16.69
N GLN A 24 -2.49 -5.19 17.13
CA GLN A 24 -1.63 -4.25 17.83
C GLN A 24 -1.26 -3.07 16.92
N TRP A 25 -0.74 -3.35 15.72
CA TRP A 25 -0.38 -2.32 14.75
C TRP A 25 -1.60 -1.50 14.33
N TRP A 26 -2.71 -2.19 14.01
CA TRP A 26 -3.95 -1.57 13.55
C TRP A 26 -4.46 -0.50 14.51
N ASN A 27 -4.45 -0.81 15.81
CA ASN A 27 -4.93 0.13 16.82
C ASN A 27 -4.07 1.39 16.95
N SER A 28 -2.77 1.31 16.64
CA SER A 28 -1.85 2.45 16.66
C SER A 28 -1.72 3.19 15.33
N ALA A 29 -2.00 2.53 14.21
CA ALA A 29 -1.83 3.09 12.88
C ALA A 29 -2.84 4.21 12.61
N SER A 30 -2.44 5.21 11.85
CA SER A 30 -3.31 6.27 11.31
C SER A 30 -4.26 5.72 10.25
N PHE A 31 -5.26 6.53 9.86
CA PHE A 31 -6.19 6.15 8.79
C PHE A 31 -5.47 5.89 7.46
N ASP A 32 -4.55 6.77 7.06
CA ASP A 32 -3.81 6.65 5.79
C ASP A 32 -2.95 5.38 5.76
N GLU A 33 -2.29 5.05 6.87
CA GLU A 33 -1.50 3.81 7.03
C GLU A 33 -2.37 2.57 6.91
N ARG A 34 -3.50 2.53 7.63
CA ARG A 34 -4.46 1.41 7.55
C ARG A 34 -4.99 1.23 6.14
N LEU A 35 -5.45 2.32 5.53
CA LEU A 35 -6.02 2.29 4.19
C LEU A 35 -4.97 1.83 3.17
N PHE A 36 -3.76 2.37 3.22
CA PHE A 36 -2.71 2.00 2.27
C PHE A 36 -2.32 0.52 2.40
N VAL A 37 -2.19 -0.01 3.62
CA VAL A 37 -1.94 -1.46 3.84
C VAL A 37 -3.06 -2.31 3.27
N LEU A 38 -4.33 -1.98 3.56
CA LEU A 38 -5.45 -2.76 3.02
C LEU A 38 -5.46 -2.75 1.49
N LEU A 39 -5.18 -1.60 0.88
CA LEU A 39 -5.11 -1.50 -0.58
C LEU A 39 -3.91 -2.24 -1.17
N HIS A 40 -2.78 -2.28 -0.48
CA HIS A 40 -1.62 -3.08 -0.88
C HIS A 40 -1.96 -4.57 -0.89
N GLU A 41 -2.58 -5.08 0.17
CA GLU A 41 -3.04 -6.47 0.23
C GLU A 41 -4.11 -6.78 -0.84
N CYS A 42 -5.04 -5.86 -1.10
CA CYS A 42 -5.94 -6.00 -2.26
C CYS A 42 -5.17 -6.00 -3.59
N GLY A 43 -4.10 -5.23 -3.69
CA GLY A 43 -3.20 -5.22 -4.83
C GLY A 43 -2.61 -6.59 -5.14
N HIS A 44 -2.30 -7.42 -4.13
CA HIS A 44 -1.87 -8.80 -4.35
C HIS A 44 -2.95 -9.70 -4.96
N LEU A 45 -4.23 -9.37 -4.79
CA LEU A 45 -5.35 -10.11 -5.40
C LEU A 45 -5.67 -9.60 -6.80
N GLU A 46 -5.61 -8.29 -6.99
CA GLU A 46 -6.10 -7.60 -8.20
C GLU A 46 -5.01 -7.41 -9.25
N ALA A 47 -3.77 -7.13 -8.82
CA ALA A 47 -2.63 -6.97 -9.70
C ALA A 47 -1.87 -8.28 -9.81
N GLN A 48 -1.76 -8.81 -11.03
CA GLN A 48 -0.81 -9.89 -11.31
C GLN A 48 0.60 -9.35 -11.14
N GLY A 49 1.33 -9.81 -10.12
CA GLY A 49 2.70 -9.36 -9.89
C GLY A 49 3.17 -9.60 -8.46
N GLY A 50 4.26 -8.93 -8.10
CA GLY A 50 4.82 -8.94 -6.76
C GLY A 50 4.52 -7.64 -6.02
N GLU A 51 5.39 -7.33 -5.06
CA GLU A 51 5.29 -6.17 -4.19
C GLU A 51 5.20 -4.83 -4.93
N PHE A 52 5.94 -4.67 -6.03
CA PHE A 52 5.94 -3.43 -6.82
C PHE A 52 4.60 -3.20 -7.51
N GLU A 53 3.97 -4.24 -8.03
CA GLU A 53 2.66 -4.15 -8.65
C GLU A 53 1.56 -3.90 -7.63
N ALA A 54 1.64 -4.53 -6.45
CA ALA A 54 0.73 -4.28 -5.34
C ALA A 54 0.83 -2.85 -4.81
N ASP A 55 2.05 -2.34 -4.58
CA ASP A 55 2.33 -0.95 -4.21
C ASP A 55 1.75 0.03 -5.25
N ARG A 56 1.95 -0.27 -6.53
CA ARG A 56 1.45 0.54 -7.65
C ARG A 56 -0.07 0.60 -7.66
N TRP A 57 -0.72 -0.55 -7.55
CA TRP A 57 -2.16 -0.67 -7.53
C TRP A 57 -2.77 0.05 -6.32
N ALA A 58 -2.14 -0.07 -5.16
CA ALA A 58 -2.56 0.61 -3.95
C ALA A 58 -2.53 2.13 -4.13
N LEU A 59 -1.44 2.69 -4.66
CA LEU A 59 -1.32 4.13 -4.89
C LEU A 59 -2.35 4.66 -5.89
N ASP A 60 -2.53 3.96 -7.01
CA ASP A 60 -3.51 4.33 -8.04
C ASP A 60 -4.93 4.34 -7.44
N THR A 61 -5.27 3.30 -6.68
CA THR A 61 -6.59 3.17 -6.05
C THR A 61 -6.79 4.21 -4.94
N TYR A 62 -5.75 4.49 -4.16
CA TYR A 62 -5.74 5.55 -3.15
C TYR A 62 -6.03 6.92 -3.76
N ALA A 63 -5.38 7.22 -4.89
CA ALA A 63 -5.58 8.45 -5.65
C ALA A 63 -6.99 8.53 -6.27
N GLN A 64 -7.47 7.45 -6.88
CA GLN A 64 -8.81 7.38 -7.49
C GLN A 64 -9.92 7.58 -6.45
N LYS A 65 -9.70 7.17 -5.20
CA LYS A 65 -10.64 7.44 -4.09
C LYS A 65 -10.60 8.89 -3.58
N GLY A 66 -9.78 9.75 -4.18
CA GLY A 66 -9.70 11.18 -3.87
C GLY A 66 -8.78 11.52 -2.71
N TYR A 67 -7.98 10.58 -2.23
CA TYR A 67 -7.02 10.83 -1.15
C TYR A 67 -5.70 11.40 -1.67
N SER A 68 -4.93 12.04 -0.77
CA SER A 68 -3.67 12.69 -1.13
C SER A 68 -2.56 11.68 -1.45
N LEU A 69 -1.94 11.82 -2.62
CA LEU A 69 -0.74 11.06 -3.01
C LEU A 69 0.40 11.20 -1.98
N LYS A 70 0.53 12.38 -1.38
CA LYS A 70 1.50 12.62 -0.29
C LYS A 70 1.18 11.76 0.93
N GLY A 71 -0.11 11.61 1.26
CA GLY A 71 -0.57 10.76 2.37
C GLY A 71 -0.19 9.29 2.15
N ALA A 72 -0.42 8.77 0.94
CA ALA A 72 -0.03 7.41 0.57
C ALA A 72 1.49 7.18 0.67
N VAL A 73 2.31 8.10 0.14
CA VAL A 73 3.77 8.00 0.22
C VAL A 73 4.24 8.04 1.69
N LEU A 74 3.68 8.93 2.51
CA LEU A 74 4.04 9.01 3.93
C LEU A 74 3.65 7.73 4.69
N ALA A 75 2.43 7.24 4.46
CA ALA A 75 1.96 5.97 5.01
C ALA A 75 2.93 4.82 4.69
N PHE A 76 3.28 4.66 3.41
CA PHE A 76 4.27 3.65 2.99
C PHE A 76 5.61 3.83 3.72
N THR A 77 6.14 5.06 3.81
CA THR A 77 7.45 5.31 4.43
C THR A 77 7.47 5.09 5.94
N HIS A 78 6.34 5.22 6.63
CA HIS A 78 6.25 4.92 8.06
C HIS A 78 6.23 3.41 8.34
N ILE A 79 5.60 2.65 7.43
CA ILE A 79 5.46 1.21 7.56
C ILE A 79 6.76 0.49 7.16
N MET A 80 7.48 1.04 6.18
CA MET A 80 8.70 0.44 5.66
C MET A 80 9.95 0.83 6.46
N PRO A 81 10.71 -0.14 6.99
CA PRO A 81 11.91 0.15 7.78
C PRO A 81 13.12 0.53 6.92
N PHE A 82 13.06 0.36 5.59
CA PHE A 82 14.14 0.63 4.64
C PHE A 82 15.48 0.00 5.04
N THR A 83 15.45 -1.27 5.44
CA THR A 83 16.66 -2.02 5.81
C THR A 83 17.19 -2.88 4.67
N THR A 84 16.43 -3.05 3.58
CA THR A 84 16.81 -3.87 2.42
C THR A 84 16.79 -3.07 1.13
N THR A 85 17.61 -3.48 0.15
CA THR A 85 17.66 -2.84 -1.18
C THR A 85 16.30 -2.83 -1.86
N GLU A 86 15.52 -3.91 -1.74
CA GLU A 86 14.18 -3.99 -2.31
C GLU A 86 13.23 -2.95 -1.72
N GLN A 87 13.25 -2.74 -0.40
CA GLN A 87 12.42 -1.72 0.25
C GLN A 87 12.75 -0.30 -0.26
N TYR A 88 14.04 0.01 -0.44
CA TYR A 88 14.47 1.28 -1.04
C TYR A 88 13.99 1.42 -2.49
N GLN A 89 14.06 0.35 -3.27
CA GLN A 89 13.60 0.34 -4.66
C GLN A 89 12.08 0.53 -4.74
N ARG A 90 11.31 -0.15 -3.90
CA ARG A 90 9.85 0.02 -3.79
C ARG A 90 9.46 1.44 -3.43
N GLY A 91 10.07 2.03 -2.39
CA GLY A 91 9.81 3.41 -2.02
C GLY A 91 10.16 4.42 -3.12
N THR A 92 11.26 4.18 -3.84
CA THR A 92 11.65 5.01 -4.99
C THR A 92 10.65 4.87 -6.15
N ALA A 93 10.18 3.66 -6.43
CA ALA A 93 9.18 3.40 -7.46
C ALA A 93 7.84 4.08 -7.12
N LEU A 94 7.37 3.93 -5.88
CA LEU A 94 6.14 4.56 -5.38
C LEU A 94 6.22 6.09 -5.49
N LEU A 95 7.35 6.70 -5.10
CA LEU A 95 7.56 8.14 -5.22
C LEU A 95 7.53 8.61 -6.69
N ARG A 96 8.19 7.88 -7.60
CA ARG A 96 8.17 8.19 -9.04
C ARG A 96 6.75 8.13 -9.60
N GLN A 97 5.98 7.12 -9.21
CA GLN A 97 4.59 6.99 -9.64
C GLN A 97 3.72 8.12 -9.06
N ALA A 98 3.87 8.45 -7.79
CA ALA A 98 3.14 9.56 -7.17
C ALA A 98 3.41 10.89 -7.92
N LEU A 99 4.68 11.14 -8.30
CA LEU A 99 5.03 12.29 -9.12
C LEU A 99 4.39 12.22 -10.51
N GLN A 100 4.35 11.05 -11.16
CA GLN A 100 3.69 10.89 -12.45
C GLN A 100 2.18 11.17 -12.36
N LEU A 101 1.49 10.65 -11.35
CA LEU A 101 0.07 10.90 -11.11
C LEU A 101 -0.21 12.39 -10.82
N GLN A 102 0.67 13.05 -10.05
CA GLN A 102 0.54 14.47 -9.75
C GLN A 102 0.68 15.36 -11.00
N HIS A 103 1.55 15.00 -11.94
CA HIS A 103 1.76 15.74 -13.19
C HIS A 103 0.88 15.25 -14.34
N SER A 104 0.12 14.17 -14.14
CA SER A 104 -0.81 13.67 -15.15
C SER A 104 -1.97 14.66 -15.28
N PRO A 105 -2.26 15.15 -16.50
CA PRO A 105 -3.37 16.06 -16.73
C PRO A 105 -4.68 15.26 -16.73
N THR A 106 -5.10 14.71 -15.60
CA THR A 106 -6.47 14.22 -15.43
C THR A 106 -7.32 15.36 -14.91
N GLY A 107 -7.76 16.20 -15.84
CA GLY A 107 -9.09 16.75 -15.74
C GLY A 107 -10.07 15.61 -16.04
N SER A 108 -10.89 15.21 -15.06
CA SER A 108 -12.31 14.94 -15.25
C SER A 108 -12.92 14.57 -13.90
N ASN A 109 -13.79 15.44 -13.39
CA ASN A 109 -14.98 14.97 -12.68
C ASN A 109 -15.63 13.90 -13.54
N ARG A 110 -15.83 12.70 -13.00
CA ARG A 110 -16.96 11.82 -13.33
C ARG A 110 -17.38 11.08 -12.08
#